data_AF-A0A941WSV5-F1
#
_entry.id   AF-A0A941WSV5-F1
#
_cell.length_a   1.000
_cell.length_b   1.000
_cell.length_c   1.000
_cell.angle_alpha   90.00
_cell.angle_beta   90.00
_cell.angle_gamma   90.00
#
_symmetry.space_group_name_H-M   'P 1'
#
loop_
_entity.id
_entity.type
_entity.pdbx_description
1 polymer ?
#
loop_
_entity_poly.entity_id
_entity_poly.type
_entity_poly.pdbx_seq_one_letter_code
_entity_poly.pdbx_strand_id
1 'polypeptide(L)'
;MINDSNKISKIKKDYINGKTYNQIAKKHDVTYNEVIYLVRKNKWKRESNLSKAKKGNQNAKGNKGGPGAEKRNTRALKTRRV
;
A
#
# COMPACT_ATOMS: atom_id res chain seq x y z
N MET A 1 18.56 19.30 -9.14
CA MET A 1 18.10 17.95 -9.53
C MET A 1 19.28 17.00 -9.46
N ILE A 2 19.08 15.82 -8.86
CA ILE A 2 20.12 14.80 -8.74
C ILE A 2 20.49 14.29 -10.13
N ASN A 3 21.75 14.48 -10.53
CA ASN A 3 22.29 14.02 -11.82
C ASN A 3 23.36 12.93 -11.64
N ASP A 4 23.77 12.64 -10.41
CA ASP A 4 24.73 11.58 -10.11
C ASP A 4 24.09 10.19 -10.35
N SER A 5 24.60 9.49 -11.36
CA SER A 5 24.14 8.17 -11.78
C SER A 5 24.34 7.11 -10.69
N ASN A 6 25.41 7.20 -9.90
CA ASN A 6 25.68 6.28 -8.80
C ASN A 6 24.65 6.47 -7.68
N LYS A 7 24.34 7.72 -7.34
CA LYS A 7 23.32 8.05 -6.34
C LYS A 7 21.93 7.60 -6.81
N ILE A 8 21.57 7.84 -8.07
CA ILE A 8 20.31 7.40 -8.67
C ILE A 8 20.17 5.87 -8.62
N SER A 9 21.24 5.12 -8.93
CA SER A 9 21.25 3.66 -8.88
C SER A 9 20.97 3.12 -7.48
N LYS A 10 21.59 3.71 -6.45
CA LYS A 10 21.35 3.33 -5.04
C LYS A 10 19.91 3.63 -4.60
N ILE A 11 19.37 4.80 -4.98
CA ILE A 11 17.97 5.19 -4.74
C ILE A 11 17.02 4.18 -5.40
N LYS A 12 17.27 3.80 -6.66
CA LYS A 12 16.47 2.81 -7.40
C LYS A 12 16.45 1.46 -6.67
N LYS A 13 17.61 0.98 -6.21
CA LYS A 13 17.72 -0.29 -5.47
C LYS A 13 16.87 -0.26 -4.19
N ASP A 14 16.96 0.82 -3.42
CA ASP A 14 16.16 0.99 -2.21
C ASP A 14 14.64 1.07 -2.52
N TYR A 15 14.25 1.74 -3.61
CA TYR A 15 12.86 1.80 -4.07
C TYR A 15 12.32 0.41 -4.44
N ILE A 16 13.06 -0.36 -5.24
CA ILE A 16 12.70 -1.73 -5.66
C ILE A 16 12.58 -2.66 -4.45
N ASN A 17 13.46 -2.50 -3.46
CA ASN A 17 13.41 -3.24 -2.19
C ASN A 17 12.22 -2.87 -1.29
N GLY A 18 11.32 -1.98 -1.74
CA GLY A 18 10.08 -1.67 -1.03
C GLY A 18 10.19 -0.56 0.01
N LYS A 19 11.33 0.15 0.12
CA LYS A 19 11.43 1.30 1.03
C LYS A 19 10.45 2.40 0.64
N THR A 20 9.93 3.11 1.64
CA THR A 20 9.08 4.27 1.41
C THR A 20 9.92 5.45 0.91
N TYR A 21 9.29 6.38 0.19
CA TYR A 21 9.98 7.59 -0.29
C TYR A 21 10.60 8.40 0.85
N ASN A 22 9.94 8.49 2.02
CA ASN A 22 10.49 9.16 3.21
C ASN A 22 11.76 8.49 3.73
N GLN A 23 11.82 7.16 3.75
CA GLN A 23 13.01 6.42 4.19
C GLN A 23 14.17 6.61 3.19
N ILE A 24 13.87 6.62 1.89
CA ILE A 24 14.86 6.84 0.83
C ILE A 24 15.41 8.27 0.91
N ALA A 25 14.53 9.25 1.06
CA ALA A 25 14.87 10.66 1.23
C ALA A 25 15.85 10.86 2.39
N LYS A 26 15.51 10.36 3.58
CA LYS A 26 16.38 10.42 4.77
C LYS A 26 17.72 9.71 4.56
N LYS A 27 17.72 8.52 3.94
CA LYS A 27 18.94 7.71 3.77
C LYS A 27 19.93 8.33 2.78
N HIS A 28 19.45 8.95 1.71
CA HIS A 28 20.30 9.50 0.65
C HIS A 28 20.51 11.01 0.76
N ASP A 29 19.99 11.64 1.82
CA ASP A 29 20.01 13.09 2.01
C ASP A 29 19.47 13.82 0.76
N VAL A 30 18.22 13.49 0.42
CA VAL A 30 17.49 14.08 -0.72
C VAL A 30 16.06 14.37 -0.28
N THR A 31 15.38 15.24 -1.02
CA THR A 31 13.99 15.56 -0.71
C THR A 31 13.05 14.44 -1.17
N TYR A 32 11.90 14.34 -0.51
CA TYR A 32 10.83 13.43 -0.90
C TYR A 32 10.37 13.62 -2.36
N ASN A 33 10.25 14.89 -2.78
CA ASN A 33 9.80 15.24 -4.13
C ASN A 33 10.83 14.85 -5.20
N GLU A 34 12.13 14.89 -4.90
CA GLU A 34 13.17 14.41 -5.81
C GLU A 34 13.06 12.89 -6.03
N VAL A 35 12.78 12.12 -4.98
CA VAL A 35 12.57 10.67 -5.11
C VAL A 35 11.34 10.38 -5.97
N ILE A 36 10.23 11.10 -5.75
CA ILE A 36 9.03 10.97 -6.60
C ILE A 36 9.34 11.32 -8.04
N TYR A 37 10.02 12.42 -8.28
CA TYR A 37 10.40 12.87 -9.62
C TYR A 37 11.23 11.79 -10.33
N LEU A 38 12.25 11.23 -9.67
CA LEU A 38 13.08 10.16 -10.24
C LEU A 38 12.28 8.92 -10.59
N VAL A 39 11.35 8.50 -9.71
CA VAL A 39 10.49 7.34 -9.97
C VAL A 39 9.60 7.57 -11.19
N ARG A 40 8.99 8.77 -11.31
CA ARG A 40 8.09 9.13 -12.43
C ARG A 40 8.86 9.30 -13.74
N LYS A 41 9.96 10.05 -13.73
CA LYS A 41 10.81 10.30 -14.90
C LYS A 41 11.32 8.99 -15.50
N ASN A 42 11.83 8.10 -14.65
CA ASN A 42 12.44 6.84 -15.09
C ASN A 42 11.46 5.67 -15.14
N LYS A 43 10.16 5.89 -14.88
CA LYS A 43 9.09 4.89 -14.89
C LYS A 43 9.44 3.63 -14.07
N TRP A 44 10.06 3.80 -12.90
CA TRP A 44 10.48 2.66 -12.08
C TRP A 44 9.27 1.89 -11.55
N LYS A 45 9.26 0.58 -11.80
CA LYS A 45 8.26 -0.34 -11.27
C LYS A 45 8.86 -1.16 -10.14
N ARG A 46 8.03 -1.52 -9.16
CA ARG A 46 8.35 -2.47 -8.10
C ARG A 46 7.15 -3.34 -7.82
N GLU A 47 7.40 -4.55 -7.36
CA GLU A 47 6.34 -5.45 -6.92
C GLU A 47 5.58 -4.83 -5.75
N SER A 48 4.26 -4.78 -5.87
CA SER A 48 3.43 -4.23 -4.79
C SER A 48 3.36 -5.25 -3.66
N ASN A 49 3.68 -4.83 -2.43
CA ASN A 49 3.40 -5.62 -1.22
C ASN A 49 1.93 -5.48 -0.77
N LEU A 50 1.08 -4.86 -1.59
CA LEU A 50 -0.31 -4.52 -1.26
C LEU A 50 -1.14 -5.77 -0.98
N SER A 51 -0.97 -6.83 -1.77
CA SER A 51 -1.66 -8.11 -1.57
C SER A 51 -1.29 -8.75 -0.23
N LYS A 52 -0.01 -8.71 0.15
CA LYS A 52 0.49 -9.20 1.44
C LYS A 52 -0.04 -8.35 2.60
N ALA A 53 0.02 -7.03 2.48
CA ALA A 53 -0.44 -6.10 3.51
C ALA A 53 -1.96 -6.13 3.72
N LYS A 54 -2.74 -6.43 2.67
CA LYS A 54 -4.21 -6.50 2.74
C LYS A 54 -4.74 -7.90 3.09
N LYS A 55 -3.88 -8.93 3.12
CA LYS A 55 -4.29 -10.29 3.46
C LYS A 55 -4.84 -10.32 4.90
N GLY A 56 -6.11 -10.68 5.06
CA GLY A 56 -6.78 -10.74 6.36
C GLY A 56 -7.36 -9.42 6.89
N ASN A 57 -7.30 -8.33 6.13
CA ASN A 57 -7.95 -7.08 6.54
C ASN A 57 -9.49 -7.23 6.46
N GLN A 58 -10.12 -7.47 7.61
CA GLN A 58 -11.57 -7.72 7.74
C GLN A 58 -12.46 -6.54 7.32
N ASN A 59 -11.90 -5.34 7.19
CA ASN A 59 -12.63 -4.12 6.81
C ASN A 59 -12.67 -3.89 5.28
N ALA A 60 -12.15 -4.80 4.45
CA ALA A 60 -12.21 -4.64 3.01
C ALA A 60 -13.64 -4.89 2.47
N LYS A 61 -14.15 -3.92 1.69
CA LYS A 61 -15.46 -3.97 1.03
C LYS A 61 -15.55 -5.23 0.16
N GLY A 62 -16.41 -6.18 0.54
CA GLY A 62 -16.58 -7.47 -0.14
C GLY A 62 -16.13 -8.69 0.69
N ASN A 63 -15.48 -8.47 1.83
CA ASN A 63 -15.30 -9.52 2.82
C ASN A 63 -16.66 -9.74 3.48
N LYS A 64 -17.33 -10.84 3.12
CA LYS A 64 -18.46 -11.34 3.90
C LYS A 64 -17.92 -11.47 5.33
N GLY A 65 -18.49 -10.76 6.29
CA GLY A 65 -17.97 -10.67 7.66
C GLY A 65 -17.79 -12.04 8.32
N GLY A 66 -17.49 -12.04 9.62
CA GLY A 66 -17.46 -13.27 10.41
C GLY A 66 -18.67 -14.18 10.15
N PRO A 67 -18.56 -15.49 10.47
CA PRO A 67 -19.59 -16.48 10.15
C PRO A 67 -20.98 -15.90 10.42
N GLY A 68 -21.83 -15.94 9.39
CA GLY A 68 -23.17 -15.34 9.47
C GLY A 68 -23.93 -15.88 10.69
N ALA A 69 -24.88 -15.09 11.20
CA ALA A 69 -25.65 -15.47 12.38
C ALA A 69 -26.19 -16.90 12.27
N GLU A 70 -26.20 -17.62 13.40
CA GLU A 70 -26.67 -19.00 13.49
C GLU A 70 -28.06 -19.18 12.87
N LYS A 71 -28.30 -20.34 12.24
CA LYS A 71 -29.61 -20.71 11.70
C LYS A 71 -30.65 -20.56 12.81
N ARG A 72 -31.68 -19.74 12.57
CA ARG A 72 -32.79 -19.39 13.48
C ARG A 72 -32.48 -18.33 14.55
N ASN A 73 -31.52 -17.44 14.34
CA ASN A 73 -31.38 -16.27 15.21
C ASN A 73 -32.67 -15.41 15.26
N THR A 74 -33.38 -15.46 16.39
CA THR A 74 -34.62 -14.70 16.65
C THR A 74 -34.38 -13.26 17.10
N ARG A 75 -33.12 -12.88 17.36
CA ARG A 75 -32.75 -11.53 17.84
C ARG A 75 -32.71 -10.48 16.73
N ALA A 76 -32.80 -10.87 15.47
CA ALA A 76 -32.80 -9.93 14.35
C ALA A 76 -34.16 -9.20 14.25
N LEU A 77 -34.11 -7.87 14.25
CA LEU A 77 -35.29 -7.01 14.07
C LEU A 77 -35.92 -7.30 12.69
N LYS A 78 -37.18 -7.75 12.66
CA LYS A 78 -37.95 -7.95 11.43
C LYS A 78 -38.87 -6.75 11.22
N THR A 79 -38.56 -5.91 10.23
CA THR A 79 -39.51 -4.88 9.76
C THR A 79 -40.59 -5.54 8.91
N ARG A 80 -41.83 -5.60 9.40
CA ARG A 80 -43.00 -5.95 8.56
C ARG A 80 -43.37 -4.72 7.74
N ARG A 81 -43.60 -4.92 6.44
CA ARG A 81 -44.24 -3.91 5.58
C ARG A 81 -45.74 -3.98 5.88
N VAL A 82 -46.30 -2.86 6.36
CA VAL A 82 -47.74 -2.66 6.56
C VAL A 82 -48.42 -2.49 5.21
#